data_AF-A0A519UD00-F1
#
_entry.id   AF-A0A519UD00-F1
#
_cell.length_a   1.000
_cell.length_b   1.000
_cell.length_c   1.000
_cell.angle_alpha   90.00
_cell.angle_beta   90.00
_cell.angle_gamma   90.00
#
_symmetry.space_group_name_H-M   'P 1'
#
loop_
_entity.id
_entity.type
_entity.pdbx_description
1 polymer ?
#
loop_
_entity_poly.entity_id
_entity_poly.type
_entity_poly.pdbx_seq_one_letter_code
_entity_poly.pdbx_strand_id
1 'polypeptide(L)'
;MKSLLNASIITLVAATGLTGLAGCSKDRLKPEPLSFYSPANAYVDAAGFRAALVACARNARIEYYGDNPPILTEMVFSEVSVEGITDKSGPAQDLNLLITPD
;
A
#
# COMPACT_ATOMS: atom_id res chain seq x y z
N MET A 1 -45.43 -40.65 -8.18
CA MET A 1 -45.04 -39.48 -7.36
C MET A 1 -43.60 -39.55 -6.85
N LYS A 2 -43.14 -40.67 -6.26
CA LYS A 2 -41.77 -40.80 -5.73
C LYS A 2 -40.64 -40.71 -6.78
N SER A 3 -40.84 -41.23 -8.00
CA SER A 3 -39.81 -41.14 -9.06
C SER A 3 -39.63 -39.73 -9.63
N LEU A 4 -40.71 -38.94 -9.70
CA LEU A 4 -40.67 -37.53 -10.12
C LEU A 4 -39.99 -36.65 -9.07
N LEU A 5 -40.20 -36.94 -7.78
CA LEU A 5 -39.52 -36.23 -6.69
C LEU A 5 -38.00 -36.52 -6.69
N ASN A 6 -37.60 -37.77 -6.92
CA ASN A 6 -36.19 -38.17 -7.00
C ASN A 6 -35.49 -37.57 -8.22
N ALA A 7 -36.16 -37.50 -9.37
CA ALA A 7 -35.62 -36.85 -10.57
C ALA A 7 -35.33 -35.36 -10.31
N SER A 8 -36.27 -34.63 -9.69
CA SER A 8 -36.07 -33.22 -9.34
C SER A 8 -34.92 -32.99 -8.34
N ILE A 9 -34.74 -33.89 -7.36
CA ILE A 9 -33.62 -33.82 -6.40
C ILE A 9 -32.28 -34.04 -7.12
N ILE A 10 -32.21 -35.00 -8.04
CA ILE A 10 -30.99 -35.27 -8.83
C ILE A 10 -30.62 -34.04 -9.69
N THR A 11 -31.60 -33.40 -10.32
CA THR A 11 -31.37 -32.20 -11.12
C THR A 11 -30.89 -31.02 -10.26
N LEU A 12 -31.44 -30.85 -9.05
CA LEU A 12 -31.03 -29.79 -8.12
C LEU A 12 -29.59 -30.00 -7.60
N VAL A 13 -29.22 -31.24 -7.28
CA VAL A 13 -27.87 -31.61 -6.84
C VAL A 13 -26.86 -31.43 -7.98
N ALA A 14 -27.23 -31.82 -9.21
CA ALA A 14 -26.38 -31.64 -10.39
C ALA A 14 -26.15 -30.14 -10.71
N ALA A 15 -27.20 -29.32 -10.63
CA ALA A 15 -27.10 -27.87 -10.85
C ALA A 15 -26.19 -27.19 -9.80
N THR A 16 -26.33 -27.59 -8.53
CA THR A 16 -25.50 -27.05 -7.43
C THR A 16 -24.04 -27.47 -7.59
N GLY A 17 -23.77 -28.74 -7.95
CA GLY A 17 -22.42 -29.25 -8.20
C GLY A 17 -21.72 -28.55 -9.37
N LEU A 18 -22.46 -28.19 -10.43
CA LEU A 18 -21.89 -27.50 -11.59
C LEU A 18 -21.45 -26.06 -11.27
N THR A 19 -22.18 -25.35 -10.40
CA THR A 19 -21.79 -24.01 -9.94
C THR A 19 -20.55 -24.01 -9.02
N GLY A 20 -20.35 -25.06 -8.23
CA GLY A 20 -19.18 -25.21 -7.36
C GLY A 20 -17.88 -25.43 -8.13
N LEU A 21 -17.94 -26.06 -9.30
CA LEU A 21 -16.78 -26.28 -10.18
C LEU A 21 -16.36 -25.02 -10.95
N ALA A 22 -17.26 -24.07 -11.18
CA ALA A 22 -16.98 -22.82 -11.88
C ALA A 22 -16.38 -21.73 -10.98
N GLY A 23 -16.49 -21.86 -9.65
CA GLY A 23 -16.10 -20.82 -8.69
C GLY A 23 -14.62 -20.77 -8.31
N CYS A 24 -13.87 -21.86 -8.49
CA CYS A 24 -12.55 -22.04 -7.89
C CYS A 24 -11.45 -22.26 -8.95
N SER A 25 -11.24 -21.28 -9.84
CA SER A 25 -10.08 -21.29 -10.73
C SER A 25 -8.90 -20.59 -10.07
N LYS A 26 -7.71 -21.22 -10.10
CA LYS A 26 -6.47 -20.68 -9.51
C LYS A 26 -6.09 -19.31 -10.06
N ASP A 27 -6.46 -19.00 -11.30
CA ASP A 27 -6.19 -17.69 -11.91
C ASP A 27 -7.03 -16.58 -11.31
N ARG A 28 -8.24 -16.88 -10.81
CA ARG A 28 -9.13 -15.92 -10.14
C ARG A 28 -8.70 -15.62 -8.69
N LEU A 29 -7.79 -16.43 -8.14
CA LEU A 29 -7.11 -16.18 -6.86
C LEU A 29 -5.87 -15.29 -7.03
N LYS A 30 -5.43 -15.02 -8.25
CA LYS A 30 -4.32 -14.09 -8.47
C LYS A 30 -4.86 -12.67 -8.27
N PRO A 31 -4.27 -11.87 -7.36
CA PRO A 31 -4.66 -10.48 -7.24
C PRO A 31 -4.34 -9.77 -8.56
N GLU A 32 -5.33 -9.10 -9.14
CA GLU A 32 -5.18 -8.18 -10.26
C GLU A 32 -5.21 -6.74 -9.74
N PRO A 33 -4.08 -6.19 -9.29
CA PRO A 33 -4.08 -4.84 -8.78
C PRO A 33 -4.18 -3.85 -9.95
N LEU A 34 -5.38 -3.32 -10.17
CA LEU A 34 -5.66 -2.30 -11.20
C LEU A 34 -4.93 -0.96 -10.98
N SER A 35 -4.27 -0.78 -9.83
CA SER A 35 -3.70 0.50 -9.39
C SER A 35 -2.42 0.30 -8.56
N PHE A 36 -1.58 -0.67 -8.91
CA PHE A 36 -0.31 -0.89 -8.23
C PHE A 36 0.87 -0.37 -9.05
N TYR A 37 1.68 0.50 -8.42
CA TYR A 37 2.97 0.87 -8.98
C TYR A 37 4.00 -0.24 -8.68
N SER A 38 4.54 -0.84 -9.72
CA SER A 38 5.70 -1.73 -9.67
C SER A 38 6.85 -1.12 -10.47
N PRO A 39 8.08 -1.06 -9.95
CA PRO A 39 9.24 -0.56 -10.71
C PRO A 39 9.44 -1.29 -12.05
N ALA A 40 9.12 -2.58 -12.11
CA ALA A 40 9.23 -3.38 -13.33
C ALA A 40 8.29 -2.90 -14.46
N ASN A 41 7.17 -2.26 -14.11
CA ASN A 41 6.15 -1.81 -15.06
C ASN A 41 6.28 -0.32 -15.39
N ALA A 42 7.18 0.42 -14.74
CA ALA A 42 7.25 1.88 -14.82
C ALA A 42 7.49 2.41 -16.25
N TYR A 43 8.26 1.68 -17.06
CA TYR A 43 8.68 2.09 -18.41
C TYR A 43 8.07 1.21 -19.52
N VAL A 44 7.04 0.42 -19.21
CA VAL A 44 6.48 -0.57 -20.16
C VAL A 44 5.36 0.03 -21.01
N ASP A 45 4.41 0.72 -20.38
CA ASP A 45 3.26 1.31 -21.04
C ASP A 45 2.86 2.66 -20.44
N ALA A 46 1.89 3.33 -21.07
CA ALA A 46 1.43 4.63 -20.63
C ALA A 46 0.71 4.62 -19.27
N ALA A 47 0.25 3.45 -18.80
CA ALA A 47 -0.36 3.30 -17.48
C ALA A 47 0.72 3.20 -16.39
N GLY A 48 1.78 2.43 -16.63
CA GLY A 48 2.95 2.30 -15.79
C GLY A 48 3.70 3.61 -15.60
N PHE A 49 3.89 4.38 -16.68
CA PHE A 49 4.45 5.73 -16.59
C PHE A 49 3.59 6.65 -15.71
N ARG A 50 2.27 6.62 -15.87
CA ARG A 50 1.36 7.41 -15.02
C ARG A 50 1.43 6.96 -13.56
N ALA A 51 1.48 5.66 -13.30
CA ALA A 51 1.63 5.13 -11.94
C ALA A 51 2.94 5.61 -11.29
N ALA A 52 4.05 5.65 -12.04
CA ALA A 52 5.32 6.18 -11.57
C ALA A 52 5.21 7.68 -11.21
N LEU A 53 4.63 8.50 -12.08
CA LEU A 53 4.42 9.93 -11.81
C LEU A 53 3.54 10.18 -10.58
N VAL A 54 2.47 9.41 -10.42
CA VAL A 54 1.59 9.49 -9.23
C VAL A 54 2.36 9.11 -7.96
N ALA A 55 3.19 8.07 -8.01
CA ALA A 55 4.03 7.67 -6.89
C ALA A 55 5.06 8.76 -6.52
N CYS A 56 5.72 9.37 -7.51
CA CYS A 56 6.62 10.51 -7.29
C CYS A 56 5.90 11.71 -6.68
N ALA A 57 4.72 12.07 -7.20
CA ALA A 57 3.92 13.17 -6.65
C ALA A 57 3.41 12.91 -5.23
N ARG A 58 3.18 11.64 -4.86
CA ARG A 58 2.90 11.25 -3.48
C ARG A 58 4.14 11.45 -2.59
N ASN A 59 5.30 10.96 -3.03
CA ASN A 59 6.54 11.08 -2.25
C ASN A 59 6.94 12.55 -2.06
N ALA A 60 6.83 13.38 -3.11
CA ALA A 60 7.11 14.81 -3.01
C ALA A 60 6.19 15.53 -2.00
N ARG A 61 4.95 15.07 -1.80
CA ARG A 61 4.07 15.63 -0.76
C ARG A 61 4.46 15.17 0.63
N ILE A 62 4.79 13.89 0.79
CA ILE A 62 5.23 13.33 2.08
C ILE A 62 6.53 14.00 2.53
N GLU A 63 7.39 14.37 1.58
CA GLU A 63 8.65 15.08 1.84
C GLU A 63 8.48 16.40 2.59
N TYR A 64 7.34 17.09 2.43
CA TYR A 64 7.12 18.42 3.03
C TYR A 64 5.99 18.47 4.05
N TYR A 65 4.96 17.64 3.90
CA TYR A 65 3.69 17.76 4.64
C TYR A 65 3.40 16.58 5.57
N GLY A 66 4.39 15.72 5.82
CA GLY A 66 4.28 14.63 6.79
C GLY A 66 4.29 15.10 8.25
N ASP A 67 4.13 14.15 9.17
CA ASP A 67 4.49 14.34 10.58
C ASP A 67 5.97 13.97 10.75
N ASN A 68 6.80 14.93 11.12
CA ASN A 68 8.27 14.86 11.02
C ASN A 68 8.75 14.40 9.63
N PRO A 69 8.44 15.16 8.56
CA PRO A 69 8.83 14.77 7.22
C PRO A 69 10.37 14.81 7.06
N PRO A 70 10.92 14.04 6.11
CA PRO A 70 12.37 13.89 5.97
C PRO A 70 13.11 15.23 5.83
N ILE A 71 12.53 16.20 5.12
CA ILE A 71 13.12 17.55 4.99
C ILE A 71 13.38 18.24 6.34
N LEU A 72 12.54 18.03 7.37
CA LEU A 72 12.79 18.62 8.68
C LEU A 72 14.07 18.04 9.29
N THR A 73 14.28 16.73 9.16
CA THR A 73 15.49 16.07 9.68
C THR A 73 16.73 16.60 8.96
N GLU A 74 16.67 16.75 7.64
CA GLU A 74 17.77 17.33 6.86
C GLU A 74 18.05 18.78 7.30
N MET A 75 17.01 19.60 7.45
CA MET A 75 17.14 21.00 7.86
C MET A 75 17.71 21.15 9.28
N VAL A 76 17.27 20.34 10.24
CA VAL A 76 17.72 20.36 11.63
C VAL A 76 19.19 19.97 11.77
N PHE A 77 19.66 18.98 11.01
CA PHE A 77 21.06 18.55 11.04
C PHE A 77 21.94 19.29 10.03
N SER A 78 21.35 20.13 9.19
CA SER A 78 22.10 21.04 8.32
C SER A 78 22.48 22.32 9.05
N GLU A 79 23.54 22.98 8.60
CA GLU A 79 23.90 24.33 9.06
C GLU A 79 23.02 25.43 8.42
N VAL A 80 21.95 25.06 7.70
CA VAL A 80 21.12 25.98 6.92
C VAL A 80 20.01 26.62 7.77
N SER A 81 19.57 25.96 8.84
CA SER A 81 18.45 26.42 9.67
C SER A 81 18.63 26.06 11.15
N VAL A 82 17.87 26.71 12.02
CA VAL A 82 17.85 26.43 13.47
C VAL A 82 16.42 26.07 13.87
N GLU A 83 16.29 24.97 14.63
CA GLU A 83 15.00 24.55 15.19
C GLU A 83 14.52 25.59 16.22
N GLY A 84 13.37 26.23 15.95
CA GLY A 84 12.85 27.34 16.75
C GLY A 84 12.07 26.94 18.02
N ILE A 85 11.98 25.64 18.32
CA ILE A 85 11.23 25.13 19.47
C ILE A 85 12.05 25.40 20.74
N THR A 86 11.48 26.15 21.69
CA THR A 86 12.14 26.52 22.95
C THR A 86 11.59 25.78 24.17
N ASP A 87 10.46 25.09 24.05
CA ASP A 87 9.70 24.51 25.16
C ASP A 87 9.72 22.97 25.20
N LYS A 88 10.46 22.32 24.27
CA LYS A 88 10.59 20.86 24.20
C LYS A 88 12.07 20.46 24.15
N SER A 89 12.53 19.76 25.18
CA SER A 89 13.87 19.15 25.21
C SER A 89 13.90 17.91 24.29
N GLY A 90 14.37 18.09 23.06
CA GLY A 90 14.50 17.02 22.07
C GLY A 90 15.94 16.89 21.55
N PRO A 91 16.28 15.80 20.85
CA PRO A 91 17.63 15.56 20.32
C PRO A 91 18.14 16.67 19.40
N ALA A 92 17.21 17.42 18.79
CA ALA A 92 17.50 18.55 17.91
C ALA A 92 18.10 19.78 18.63
N GLN A 93 17.96 19.90 19.96
CA GLN A 93 18.48 21.05 20.72
C GLN A 93 19.88 20.81 21.29
N ASP A 94 20.09 19.66 21.93
CA ASP A 94 21.39 19.24 22.48
C ASP A 94 21.57 17.74 22.27
N LEU A 95 22.18 17.41 21.13
CA LEU A 95 22.38 16.01 20.77
C LEU A 95 23.34 15.32 21.76
N ASN A 96 24.39 16.01 22.20
CA ASN A 96 25.39 15.45 23.11
C ASN A 96 24.77 15.07 24.45
N LEU A 97 23.88 15.92 24.99
CA LEU A 97 23.15 15.62 26.22
C LEU A 97 22.24 14.38 26.07
N LEU A 98 21.62 14.18 24.91
CA LEU A 98 20.66 13.09 24.70
C LEU A 98 21.26 11.76 24.22
N ILE A 99 22.40 11.78 23.51
CA ILE A 99 23.00 10.54 22.96
C ILE A 99 24.09 9.96 23.85
N THR A 100 24.64 10.74 24.78
CA THR A 100 25.69 10.26 25.68
C THR A 100 25.03 9.38 26.75
N PRO A 101 25.44 8.11 26.88
CA PRO A 101 24.93 7.25 27.94
C PRO A 101 25.34 7.77 29.32
N ASP A 102 24.43 7.63 30.30
CA ASP A 102 24.66 7.89 31.72
C ASP A 102 25.89 7.16 32.30
#